data_AF-A0AAU6TT74-F1
#
_entry.id   AF-A0AAU6TT74-F1
#
_cell.length_a   1.000
_cell.length_b   1.000
_cell.length_c   1.000
_cell.angle_alpha   90.00
_cell.angle_beta   90.00
_cell.angle_gamma   90.00
#
_symmetry.space_group_name_H-M   'P 1'
#
loop_
_entity.id
_entity.type
_entity.pdbx_description
1 polymer ?
#
loop_
_entity_poly.entity_id
_entity_poly.type
_entity_poly.pdbx_seq_one_letter_code
_entity_poly.pdbx_strand_id
1 'polypeptide(L)'
;MHKTIISNLMKELDLFYAQLDALAPISDPLKSEERKKFSTFYVVCVAATYENCIRNILYDYSDFYHAKFSFQVEKKYERLNSRIKYSDLRTIISSFDGNTKWFDEKCLKIGKELSVDLKKAYDQVLDWRHSAAHANKYPTSLEEIYKFHNFVKYVIYSFEEAMLGYVRHQIISEASTKIHVAKTISNRVLEICSSEEREYEKIRCETEILLIEIKNFKHERRRAVICPDKSVLLLSRCSEIVELAKVKINALKKVT
;
A
#
# COMPACT_ATOMS: atom_id res chain seq x y z
N MET A 1 -13.83 0.93 -1.20
CA MET A 1 -12.54 0.20 -1.21
C MET A 1 -11.55 1.01 -2.02
N HIS A 2 -10.36 1.30 -1.49
CA HIS A 2 -9.30 2.00 -2.24
C HIS A 2 -8.90 1.19 -3.48
N LYS A 3 -8.53 1.87 -4.57
CA LYS A 3 -7.92 1.19 -5.73
C LYS A 3 -6.50 0.80 -5.33
N THR A 4 -6.35 -0.43 -4.87
CA THR A 4 -5.08 -1.02 -4.47
C THR A 4 -4.24 -1.38 -5.69
N ILE A 5 -2.92 -1.44 -5.52
CA ILE A 5 -2.00 -1.77 -6.63
C ILE A 5 -2.29 -3.19 -7.14
N ILE A 6 -2.72 -4.05 -6.22
CA ILE A 6 -3.07 -5.45 -6.47
C ILE A 6 -4.54 -5.67 -6.90
N SER A 7 -5.38 -4.62 -6.96
CA SER A 7 -6.81 -4.79 -7.29
C SER A 7 -7.06 -5.38 -8.66
N ASN A 8 -6.19 -5.10 -9.64
CA ASN A 8 -6.31 -5.67 -10.98
C ASN A 8 -6.04 -7.19 -10.98
N LEU A 9 -4.99 -7.64 -10.28
CA LEU A 9 -4.66 -9.06 -10.14
C LEU A 9 -5.79 -9.87 -9.49
N MET A 10 -6.47 -9.29 -8.49
CA MET A 10 -7.63 -9.94 -7.86
C MET A 10 -8.81 -10.05 -8.83
N LYS A 11 -9.06 -9.02 -9.65
CA LYS A 11 -10.11 -9.07 -10.68
C LYS A 11 -9.79 -10.06 -11.79
N GLU A 12 -8.52 -10.19 -12.16
CA GLU A 12 -8.08 -11.20 -13.13
C GLU A 12 -8.36 -12.62 -12.64
N LEU A 13 -8.15 -12.91 -11.35
CA LEU A 13 -8.55 -14.18 -10.75
C LEU A 13 -10.07 -14.39 -10.77
N ASP A 14 -10.86 -13.37 -10.43
CA ASP A 14 -12.33 -13.43 -10.47
C ASP A 14 -12.83 -13.72 -11.91
N LEU A 15 -12.25 -13.06 -12.91
CA LEU A 15 -12.55 -13.30 -14.34
C LEU A 15 -12.11 -14.69 -14.79
N PHE A 16 -10.94 -15.13 -14.33
CA PHE A 16 -10.40 -16.43 -14.70
C PHE A 16 -11.28 -17.58 -14.18
N TYR A 17 -11.79 -17.48 -12.94
CA TYR A 17 -12.79 -18.41 -12.43
C TYR A 17 -14.03 -18.45 -13.32
N ALA A 18 -14.57 -17.29 -13.72
CA ALA A 18 -15.76 -17.23 -14.58
C ALA A 18 -15.52 -17.89 -15.94
N GLN A 19 -14.31 -17.76 -16.50
CA GLN A 19 -13.93 -18.43 -17.74
C GLN A 19 -13.86 -19.96 -17.57
N LEU A 20 -13.26 -20.45 -16.48
CA LEU A 20 -13.21 -21.89 -16.18
C LEU A 20 -14.61 -22.46 -15.97
N ASP A 21 -15.48 -21.73 -15.29
CA ASP A 21 -16.87 -22.12 -15.07
C ASP A 21 -17.67 -22.16 -16.38
N ALA A 22 -17.49 -21.18 -17.27
CA ALA A 22 -18.13 -21.18 -18.59
C ALA A 22 -17.70 -22.37 -19.47
N LEU A 23 -16.45 -22.82 -19.35
CA LEU A 23 -15.92 -23.96 -20.11
C LEU A 23 -16.40 -25.33 -19.59
N ALA A 24 -16.68 -25.44 -18.29
CA ALA A 24 -17.09 -26.68 -17.66
C ALA A 24 -18.18 -26.42 -16.60
N PRO A 25 -19.39 -25.96 -16.98
CA PRO A 25 -20.37 -25.45 -16.01
C PRO A 25 -20.70 -26.42 -14.87
N ILE A 26 -20.92 -25.89 -13.66
CA ILE A 26 -21.33 -26.72 -12.51
C ILE A 26 -22.64 -27.47 -12.75
N SER A 27 -23.51 -26.94 -13.61
CA SER A 27 -24.78 -27.55 -13.99
C SER A 27 -24.62 -28.74 -14.95
N ASP A 28 -23.43 -29.00 -15.49
CA ASP A 28 -23.15 -30.12 -16.40
C ASP A 28 -22.34 -31.23 -15.69
N PRO A 29 -22.99 -32.33 -15.26
CA PRO A 29 -22.32 -33.44 -14.58
C PRO A 29 -21.26 -34.15 -15.43
N LEU A 30 -21.38 -34.10 -16.76
CA LEU A 30 -20.42 -34.73 -17.68
C LEU A 30 -19.05 -34.06 -17.64
N LYS A 31 -19.00 -32.81 -17.16
CA LYS A 31 -17.78 -32.00 -17.02
C LYS A 31 -17.09 -32.12 -15.66
N SER A 32 -17.52 -33.05 -14.83
CA SER A 32 -17.01 -33.22 -13.46
C SER A 32 -15.51 -33.49 -13.40
N GLU A 33 -14.94 -34.24 -14.35
CA GLU A 33 -13.50 -34.53 -14.38
C GLU A 33 -12.68 -33.31 -14.84
N GLU A 34 -13.17 -32.55 -15.82
CA GLU A 34 -12.58 -31.27 -16.21
C GLU A 34 -12.60 -30.27 -15.05
N ARG A 35 -13.69 -30.17 -14.29
CA ARG A 35 -13.77 -29.29 -13.10
C ARG A 35 -12.73 -29.65 -12.04
N LYS A 36 -12.42 -30.93 -11.83
CA LYS A 36 -11.34 -31.34 -10.91
C LYS A 36 -9.95 -30.92 -11.40
N LYS A 37 -9.70 -31.01 -12.71
CA LYS A 37 -8.46 -30.50 -13.31
C LYS A 37 -8.38 -28.97 -13.17
N PHE A 38 -9.49 -28.28 -13.41
CA PHE A 38 -9.59 -26.84 -13.22
C PHE A 38 -9.40 -26.43 -11.77
N SER A 39 -9.89 -27.18 -10.78
CA SER A 39 -9.65 -26.86 -9.36
C SER A 39 -8.16 -26.91 -9.01
N THR A 40 -7.45 -27.93 -9.50
CA THR A 40 -6.00 -28.07 -9.33
C THR A 40 -5.25 -26.91 -9.98
N PHE A 41 -5.62 -26.55 -11.21
CA PHE A 41 -4.97 -25.44 -11.91
C PHE A 41 -5.26 -24.09 -11.25
N TYR A 42 -6.53 -23.85 -10.91
CA TYR A 42 -6.99 -22.58 -10.34
C TYR A 42 -6.34 -22.30 -8.98
N VAL A 43 -6.23 -23.30 -8.09
CA VAL A 43 -5.59 -23.07 -6.78
C VAL A 43 -4.10 -22.73 -6.91
N VAL A 44 -3.40 -23.31 -7.89
CA VAL A 44 -2.00 -22.98 -8.18
C VAL A 44 -1.90 -21.53 -8.66
N CYS A 45 -2.78 -21.11 -9.57
CA CYS A 45 -2.85 -19.73 -10.03
C CYS A 45 -3.15 -18.75 -8.89
N VAL A 46 -4.14 -19.04 -8.04
CA VAL A 46 -4.50 -18.18 -6.90
C VAL A 46 -3.30 -17.99 -5.96
N ALA A 47 -2.65 -19.08 -5.56
CA ALA A 47 -1.50 -19.01 -4.65
C ALA A 47 -0.31 -18.28 -5.27
N ALA A 48 -0.02 -18.49 -6.56
CA ALA A 48 1.03 -17.77 -7.28
C ALA A 48 0.72 -16.27 -7.37
N THR A 49 -0.52 -15.89 -7.66
CA THR A 49 -0.94 -14.49 -7.69
C THR A 49 -0.82 -13.82 -6.33
N TYR A 50 -1.15 -14.51 -5.24
CA TYR A 50 -0.95 -13.98 -3.89
C TYR A 50 0.52 -13.73 -3.58
N GLU A 51 1.40 -14.64 -3.98
CA GLU A 51 2.84 -14.46 -3.83
C GLU A 51 3.35 -13.25 -4.63
N ASN A 52 2.89 -13.09 -5.89
CA ASN A 52 3.21 -11.93 -6.71
C ASN A 52 2.69 -10.63 -6.09
N CYS A 53 1.50 -10.65 -5.49
CA CYS A 53 0.97 -9.50 -4.76
C CYS A 53 1.87 -9.11 -3.58
N ILE A 54 2.26 -10.08 -2.75
CA ILE A 54 3.16 -9.85 -1.61
C ILE A 54 4.50 -9.27 -2.09
N ARG A 55 5.06 -9.83 -3.16
CA ARG A 55 6.30 -9.36 -3.77
C ARG A 55 6.21 -7.91 -4.26
N ASN A 56 5.18 -7.59 -5.04
CA ASN A 56 4.95 -6.24 -5.56
C ASN A 56 4.80 -5.24 -4.41
N ILE A 57 4.06 -5.59 -3.36
CA ILE A 57 3.92 -4.74 -2.16
C ILE A 57 5.27 -4.49 -1.49
N LEU A 58 6.15 -5.49 -1.43
CA LEU A 58 7.50 -5.33 -0.86
C LEU A 58 8.39 -4.47 -1.73
N TYR A 59 8.30 -4.60 -3.05
CA TYR A 59 9.07 -3.77 -4.00
C TYR A 59 8.63 -2.32 -3.89
N ASP A 60 7.32 -2.08 -3.97
CA ASP A 60 6.71 -0.77 -3.77
C ASP A 60 7.12 -0.16 -2.42
N TYR A 61 7.08 -0.96 -1.34
CA TYR A 61 7.53 -0.51 -0.02
C TYR A 61 9.00 -0.09 -0.04
N SER A 62 9.86 -0.88 -0.67
CA SER A 62 11.30 -0.66 -0.67
C SER A 62 11.73 0.54 -1.52
N ASP A 63 10.95 0.86 -2.56
CA ASP A 63 11.15 2.02 -3.42
C ASP A 63 10.94 3.36 -2.69
N PHE A 64 10.21 3.38 -1.57
CA PHE A 64 10.07 4.59 -0.75
C PHE A 64 11.35 5.04 -0.05
N TYR A 65 12.35 4.16 0.09
CA TYR A 65 13.54 4.45 0.89
C TYR A 65 14.73 4.86 0.03
N HIS A 66 15.41 3.90 -0.61
CA HIS A 66 16.50 4.18 -1.53
C HIS A 66 16.80 2.99 -2.44
N ALA A 67 17.32 3.25 -3.64
CA ALA A 67 17.56 2.23 -4.68
C ALA A 67 18.38 1.02 -4.19
N LYS A 68 19.38 1.24 -3.33
CA LYS A 68 20.18 0.14 -2.76
C LYS A 68 19.36 -0.82 -1.87
N PHE A 69 18.37 -0.31 -1.15
CA PHE A 69 17.50 -1.12 -0.30
C PHE A 69 16.49 -1.86 -1.17
N SER A 70 15.89 -1.17 -2.14
CA SER A 70 15.03 -1.79 -3.15
C SER A 70 15.70 -2.99 -3.82
N PHE A 71 16.93 -2.82 -4.34
CA PHE A 71 17.70 -3.93 -4.92
C PHE A 71 17.93 -5.11 -3.95
N GLN A 72 18.18 -4.84 -2.66
CA GLN A 72 18.35 -5.89 -1.66
C GLN A 72 17.05 -6.66 -1.39
N VAL A 73 15.92 -5.95 -1.33
CA VAL A 73 14.59 -6.54 -1.15
C VAL A 73 14.21 -7.35 -2.37
N GLU A 74 14.40 -6.82 -3.57
CA GLU A 74 14.22 -7.53 -4.84
C GLU A 74 14.98 -8.85 -4.85
N LYS A 75 16.30 -8.81 -4.58
CA LYS A 75 17.15 -10.00 -4.56
C LYS A 75 16.74 -11.01 -3.48
N LYS A 76 16.31 -10.53 -2.30
CA LYS A 76 15.90 -11.41 -1.20
C LYS A 76 14.60 -12.15 -1.50
N TYR A 77 13.65 -11.49 -2.19
CA TYR A 77 12.30 -12.01 -2.43
C TYR A 77 12.04 -12.41 -3.89
N GLU A 78 13.06 -12.36 -4.76
CA GLU A 78 13.02 -12.81 -6.15
C GLU A 78 12.45 -14.23 -6.28
N ARG A 79 12.84 -15.10 -5.34
CA ARG A 79 12.45 -16.51 -5.28
C ARG A 79 11.63 -16.81 -4.03
N LEU A 80 10.57 -16.05 -3.83
CA LEU A 80 9.52 -16.49 -2.92
C LEU A 80 9.04 -17.88 -3.37
N ASN A 81 8.97 -18.81 -2.42
CA ASN A 81 8.36 -20.11 -2.64
C ASN A 81 6.99 -20.02 -2.01
N SER A 82 5.92 -20.28 -2.76
CA SER A 82 4.49 -20.07 -2.42
C SER A 82 4.01 -20.83 -1.16
N ARG A 83 4.63 -20.52 -0.03
CA ARG A 83 4.55 -21.14 1.30
C ARG A 83 4.54 -20.06 2.38
N ILE A 84 4.38 -18.79 2.01
CA ILE A 84 4.31 -17.66 2.94
C ILE A 84 3.00 -17.77 3.70
N LYS A 85 3.03 -18.35 4.90
CA LYS A 85 1.84 -18.47 5.76
C LYS A 85 1.44 -17.12 6.33
N TYR A 86 0.25 -17.05 6.92
CA TYR A 86 -0.22 -15.84 7.59
C TYR A 86 0.78 -15.36 8.67
N SER A 87 1.39 -16.29 9.41
CA SER A 87 2.42 -15.96 10.41
C SER A 87 3.67 -15.32 9.77
N ASP A 88 4.03 -15.74 8.57
CA ASP A 88 5.18 -15.22 7.85
C ASP A 88 4.90 -13.79 7.37
N LEU A 89 3.67 -13.50 6.94
CA LEU A 89 3.23 -12.13 6.63
C LEU A 89 3.43 -11.20 7.82
N ARG A 90 3.08 -11.64 9.03
CA ARG A 90 3.28 -10.86 10.26
C ARG A 90 4.78 -10.63 10.55
N THR A 91 5.61 -11.64 10.36
CA THR A 91 7.07 -11.53 10.50
C THR A 91 7.65 -10.55 9.48
N ILE A 92 7.17 -10.61 8.23
CA ILE A 92 7.56 -9.68 7.17
C ILE A 92 7.16 -8.26 7.57
N ILE A 93 5.90 -8.00 7.95
CA ILE A 93 5.44 -6.68 8.39
C ILE A 93 6.35 -6.14 9.50
N SER A 94 6.64 -6.95 10.52
CA SER A 94 7.51 -6.55 11.63
C SER A 94 8.96 -6.27 11.21
N SER A 95 9.47 -6.94 10.16
CA SER A 95 10.84 -6.76 9.67
C SER A 95 11.01 -5.49 8.84
N PHE A 96 9.90 -4.90 8.41
CA PHE A 96 9.83 -3.71 7.56
C PHE A 96 9.10 -2.58 8.30
N ASP A 97 9.18 -2.52 9.63
CA ASP A 97 8.56 -1.47 10.47
C ASP A 97 7.07 -1.18 10.16
N GLY A 98 6.37 -2.16 9.61
CA GLY A 98 4.96 -2.06 9.27
C GLY A 98 4.09 -2.28 10.50
N ASN A 99 2.78 -2.05 10.36
CA ASN A 99 1.87 -2.11 11.49
C ASN A 99 1.20 -3.49 11.63
N THR A 100 1.84 -4.41 12.36
CA THR A 100 1.30 -5.77 12.60
C THR A 100 -0.02 -5.74 13.36
N LYS A 101 -0.20 -4.78 14.28
CA LYS A 101 -1.44 -4.65 15.07
C LYS A 101 -2.61 -4.27 14.16
N TRP A 102 -2.40 -3.32 13.26
CA TRP A 102 -3.38 -2.93 12.25
C TRP A 102 -3.77 -4.11 11.36
N PHE A 103 -2.78 -4.88 10.89
CA PHE A 103 -3.01 -6.08 10.09
C PHE A 103 -3.93 -7.07 10.80
N ASP A 104 -3.59 -7.46 12.03
CA ASP A 104 -4.35 -8.43 12.81
C ASP A 104 -5.76 -7.92 13.17
N GLU A 105 -5.89 -6.66 13.60
CA GLU A 105 -7.19 -6.06 13.92
C GLU A 105 -8.10 -5.98 12.70
N LYS A 106 -7.55 -5.64 11.53
CA LYS A 106 -8.31 -5.54 10.28
C LYS A 106 -8.76 -6.91 9.78
N CYS A 107 -7.86 -7.89 9.78
CA CYS A 107 -8.22 -9.27 9.44
C CYS A 107 -9.27 -9.83 10.41
N LEU A 108 -9.15 -9.56 11.71
CA LEU A 108 -10.14 -9.98 12.70
C LEU A 108 -11.50 -9.32 12.47
N LYS A 109 -11.52 -8.02 12.19
CA LYS A 109 -12.76 -7.28 11.93
C LYS A 109 -13.49 -7.83 10.69
N ILE A 110 -12.79 -7.93 9.56
CA ILE A 110 -13.36 -8.46 8.31
C ILE A 110 -13.78 -9.92 8.50
N GLY A 111 -12.97 -10.73 9.19
CA GLY A 111 -13.32 -12.11 9.50
C GLY A 111 -14.60 -12.25 10.32
N LYS A 112 -14.83 -11.37 11.31
CA LYS A 112 -16.10 -11.31 12.06
C LYS A 112 -17.28 -10.96 11.17
N GLU A 113 -17.14 -9.95 10.30
CA GLU A 113 -18.20 -9.53 9.36
C GLU A 113 -18.57 -10.66 8.38
N LEU A 114 -17.57 -11.43 7.92
CA LEU A 114 -17.76 -12.56 7.00
C LEU A 114 -18.07 -13.88 7.71
N SER A 115 -18.02 -13.92 9.05
CA SER A 115 -18.10 -15.15 9.86
C SER A 115 -17.09 -16.24 9.44
N VAL A 116 -15.86 -15.82 9.11
CA VAL A 116 -14.76 -16.70 8.65
C VAL A 116 -13.46 -16.33 9.36
N ASP A 117 -12.70 -17.35 9.78
CA ASP A 117 -11.32 -17.18 10.24
C ASP A 117 -10.40 -16.98 9.01
N LEU A 118 -10.11 -15.71 8.69
CA LEU A 118 -9.32 -15.35 7.52
C LEU A 118 -7.89 -15.91 7.56
N LYS A 119 -7.30 -16.08 8.75
CA LYS A 119 -5.97 -16.66 8.90
C LYS A 119 -5.98 -18.11 8.45
N LYS A 120 -6.93 -18.89 8.98
CA LYS A 120 -7.07 -20.30 8.58
C LYS A 120 -7.44 -20.43 7.10
N ALA A 121 -8.32 -19.56 6.60
CA ALA A 121 -8.69 -19.58 5.19
C ALA A 121 -7.48 -19.31 4.27
N TYR A 122 -6.62 -18.36 4.63
CA TYR A 122 -5.40 -18.06 3.87
C TYR A 122 -4.44 -19.24 3.88
N ASP A 123 -4.14 -19.80 5.06
CA ASP A 123 -3.24 -20.96 5.17
C ASP A 123 -3.81 -22.18 4.42
N GLN A 124 -5.13 -22.38 4.44
CA GLN A 124 -5.81 -23.47 3.73
C GLN A 124 -5.61 -23.42 2.20
N VAL A 125 -5.62 -22.23 1.60
CA VAL A 125 -5.35 -22.07 0.15
C VAL A 125 -3.93 -22.55 -0.19
N LEU A 126 -2.96 -22.26 0.66
CA LEU A 126 -1.58 -22.70 0.47
C LEU A 126 -1.43 -24.21 0.66
N ASP A 127 -2.14 -24.79 1.62
CA ASP A 127 -2.17 -26.24 1.85
C ASP A 127 -2.81 -26.98 0.66
N TRP A 128 -3.87 -26.43 0.08
CA TRP A 128 -4.46 -26.94 -1.16
C TRP A 128 -3.49 -26.86 -2.34
N ARG A 129 -2.78 -25.73 -2.52
CA ARG A 129 -1.72 -25.61 -3.53
C ARG A 129 -0.61 -26.63 -3.32
N HIS A 130 -0.19 -26.86 -2.07
CA HIS A 130 0.83 -27.88 -1.77
C HIS A 130 0.35 -29.29 -2.16
N SER A 131 -0.90 -29.61 -1.81
CA SER A 131 -1.53 -30.89 -2.16
C SER A 131 -1.66 -31.08 -3.68
N ALA A 132 -2.07 -30.04 -4.39
CA ALA A 132 -2.17 -30.01 -5.86
C ALA A 132 -0.80 -30.24 -6.52
N ALA A 133 0.24 -29.55 -6.07
CA ALA A 133 1.56 -29.57 -6.72
C ALA A 133 2.38 -30.84 -6.45
N HIS A 134 2.21 -31.48 -5.28
CA HIS A 134 3.07 -32.59 -4.86
C HIS A 134 2.35 -33.94 -4.75
N ALA A 135 1.03 -33.98 -4.61
CA ALA A 135 0.31 -35.22 -4.37
C ALA A 135 -0.56 -35.68 -5.54
N ASN A 136 -0.68 -34.90 -6.63
CA ASN A 136 -1.68 -35.09 -7.70
C ASN A 136 -3.09 -35.34 -7.12
N LYS A 137 -3.37 -34.78 -5.94
CA LYS A 137 -4.65 -34.90 -5.26
C LYS A 137 -5.50 -33.70 -5.62
N TYR A 138 -6.75 -33.96 -5.94
CA TYR A 138 -7.78 -32.94 -6.06
C TYR A 138 -8.03 -32.35 -4.66
N PRO A 139 -7.56 -31.13 -4.37
CA PRO A 139 -7.53 -30.63 -3.00
C PRO A 139 -8.94 -30.33 -2.50
N THR A 140 -9.77 -29.76 -3.38
CA THR A 140 -11.20 -29.56 -3.21
C THR A 140 -11.85 -29.17 -4.56
N SER A 141 -13.11 -28.76 -4.55
CA SER A 141 -13.87 -28.28 -5.70
C SER A 141 -13.43 -26.87 -6.15
N LEU A 142 -13.68 -26.55 -7.42
CA LEU A 142 -13.33 -25.27 -8.01
C LEU A 142 -14.04 -24.09 -7.31
N GLU A 143 -15.31 -24.29 -6.96
CA GLU A 143 -16.17 -23.30 -6.29
C GLU A 143 -15.70 -23.01 -4.87
N GLU A 144 -15.25 -24.04 -4.14
CA GLU A 144 -14.74 -23.85 -2.79
C GLU A 144 -13.45 -23.03 -2.80
N ILE A 145 -12.54 -23.29 -3.75
CA ILE A 145 -11.34 -22.47 -3.93
C ILE A 145 -11.71 -21.02 -4.24
N TYR A 146 -12.68 -20.78 -5.12
CA TYR A 146 -13.13 -19.43 -5.46
C TYR A 146 -13.81 -18.72 -4.28
N LYS A 147 -14.61 -19.45 -3.50
CA LYS A 147 -15.20 -18.94 -2.25
C LYS A 147 -14.12 -18.51 -1.28
N PHE A 148 -13.10 -19.34 -1.06
CA PHE A 148 -11.96 -18.99 -0.21
C PHE A 148 -11.16 -17.82 -0.78
N HIS A 149 -10.91 -17.78 -2.09
CA HIS A 149 -10.26 -16.64 -2.74
C HIS A 149 -10.96 -15.30 -2.41
N ASN A 150 -12.29 -15.30 -2.43
CA ASN A 150 -13.10 -14.12 -2.11
C ASN A 150 -12.93 -13.63 -0.66
N PHE A 151 -12.61 -14.51 0.28
CA PHE A 151 -12.28 -14.15 1.66
C PHE A 151 -10.82 -13.75 1.79
N VAL A 152 -9.94 -14.56 1.21
CA VAL A 152 -8.50 -14.50 1.42
C VAL A 152 -7.86 -13.28 0.74
N LYS A 153 -8.48 -12.73 -0.32
CA LYS A 153 -8.02 -11.46 -0.91
C LYS A 153 -7.98 -10.31 0.10
N TYR A 154 -8.83 -10.33 1.13
CA TYR A 154 -8.80 -9.33 2.21
C TYR A 154 -7.58 -9.45 3.12
N VAL A 155 -6.97 -10.63 3.23
CA VAL A 155 -5.67 -10.79 3.91
C VAL A 155 -4.59 -10.03 3.14
N ILE A 156 -4.54 -10.20 1.81
CA ILE A 156 -3.56 -9.48 0.98
C ILE A 156 -3.81 -7.96 1.00
N TYR A 157 -5.07 -7.50 0.91
CA TYR A 157 -5.38 -6.07 1.05
C TYR A 157 -4.99 -5.51 2.42
N SER A 158 -5.19 -6.28 3.49
CA SER A 158 -4.79 -5.86 4.84
C SER A 158 -3.26 -5.81 4.98
N PHE A 159 -2.55 -6.73 4.34
CA PHE A 159 -1.09 -6.75 4.29
C PHE A 159 -0.53 -5.53 3.54
N GLU A 160 -1.06 -5.21 2.35
CA GLU A 160 -0.70 -4.00 1.61
C GLU A 160 -0.88 -2.74 2.45
N GLU A 161 -1.99 -2.64 3.18
CA GLU A 161 -2.26 -1.46 3.99
C GLU A 161 -1.37 -1.38 5.24
N ALA A 162 -1.06 -2.51 5.86
CA ALA A 162 -0.15 -2.56 7.00
C ALA A 162 1.28 -2.17 6.62
N MET A 163 1.70 -2.49 5.38
CA MET A 163 3.00 -2.12 4.82
C MET A 163 2.99 -0.67 4.30
N LEU A 164 2.15 -0.38 3.31
CA LEU A 164 2.18 0.88 2.56
C LEU A 164 1.30 1.96 3.19
N GLY A 165 0.13 1.60 3.72
CA GLY A 165 -0.79 2.56 4.34
C GLY A 165 -0.16 3.23 5.57
N TYR A 166 0.60 2.47 6.36
CA TYR A 166 1.34 2.98 7.50
C TYR A 166 2.43 3.97 7.09
N VAL A 167 3.30 3.60 6.13
CA VAL A 167 4.35 4.48 5.61
C VAL A 167 3.76 5.75 5.00
N ARG A 168 2.70 5.63 4.19
CA ARG A 168 1.99 6.78 3.61
C ARG A 168 1.47 7.73 4.70
N HIS A 169 0.91 7.19 5.78
CA HIS A 169 0.42 8.02 6.89
C HIS A 169 1.58 8.75 7.59
N GLN A 170 2.71 8.07 7.82
CA GLN A 170 3.91 8.70 8.38
C GLN A 170 4.43 9.83 7.48
N ILE A 171 4.59 9.59 6.18
CA ILE A 171 5.02 10.59 5.19
C ILE A 171 4.09 11.81 5.20
N ILE A 172 2.77 11.59 5.24
CA ILE A 172 1.77 12.67 5.26
C ILE A 172 1.79 13.43 6.59
N SER A 173 2.03 12.74 7.70
CA SER A 173 2.21 13.36 9.01
C SER A 173 3.45 14.24 9.02
N GLU A 174 4.59 13.75 8.52
CA GLU A 174 5.82 14.52 8.40
C GLU A 174 5.65 15.75 7.50
N ALA A 175 5.02 15.58 6.33
CA ALA A 175 4.71 16.68 5.43
C ALA A 175 3.83 17.75 6.12
N SER A 176 2.85 17.33 6.92
CA SER A 176 2.00 18.24 7.69
C SER A 176 2.80 19.02 8.74
N THR A 177 3.74 18.36 9.43
CA THR A 177 4.66 19.02 10.38
C THR A 177 5.55 20.04 9.68
N LYS A 178 6.15 19.69 8.54
CA LYS A 178 6.97 20.60 7.74
C LYS A 178 6.19 21.83 7.29
N ILE A 179 4.97 21.65 6.80
CA ILE A 179 4.10 22.77 6.42
C ILE A 179 3.74 23.66 7.61
N HIS A 180 3.50 23.08 8.79
CA HIS A 180 3.26 23.87 9.99
C HIS A 180 4.49 24.72 10.36
N VAL A 181 5.69 24.13 10.32
CA VAL A 181 6.95 24.85 10.57
C VAL A 181 7.14 25.99 9.56
N ALA A 182 6.96 25.72 8.27
CA ALA A 182 7.07 26.75 7.22
C ALA A 182 6.09 27.90 7.47
N LYS A 183 4.82 27.58 7.80
CA LYS A 183 3.80 28.60 8.11
C LYS A 183 4.20 29.46 9.30
N THR A 184 4.71 28.86 10.37
CA THR A 184 5.16 29.58 11.56
C THR A 184 6.35 30.51 11.25
N ILE A 185 7.31 30.04 10.45
CA ILE A 185 8.44 30.87 10.00
C ILE A 185 7.95 32.03 9.13
N SER A 186 7.10 31.76 8.13
CA SER A 186 6.55 32.79 7.23
C SER A 186 5.76 33.85 7.98
N ASN A 187 4.92 33.46 8.93
CA ASN A 187 4.18 34.41 9.76
C ASN A 187 5.13 35.32 10.56
N ARG A 188 6.20 34.76 11.14
CA ARG A 188 7.22 35.53 11.86
C ARG A 188 7.97 36.50 10.96
N VAL A 189 8.27 36.10 9.71
CA VAL A 189 8.88 37.00 8.72
C VAL A 189 7.95 38.18 8.45
N LEU A 190 6.65 37.95 8.23
CA LEU A 190 5.67 39.01 8.00
C LEU A 190 5.48 39.95 9.20
N GLU A 191 5.53 39.40 10.43
CA GLU A 191 5.50 40.21 11.66
C GLU A 191 6.70 41.18 11.72
N ILE A 192 7.89 40.74 11.33
CA ILE A 192 9.09 41.60 11.35
C ILE A 192 9.09 42.58 10.17
N CYS A 193 8.63 42.14 8.99
CA CYS A 193 8.45 42.98 7.80
C CYS A 193 7.31 44.03 7.92
N SER A 194 6.64 44.14 9.07
CA SER A 194 5.55 45.10 9.27
C SER A 194 6.01 46.56 9.35
N SER A 195 7.32 46.82 9.42
CA SER A 195 7.94 48.14 9.26
C SER A 195 7.88 48.62 7.80
N GLU A 196 7.52 49.88 7.54
CA GLU A 196 7.38 50.50 6.20
C GLU A 196 8.69 50.67 5.40
N GLU A 197 9.77 50.01 5.80
CA GLU A 197 11.05 50.08 5.10
C GLU A 197 10.97 49.35 3.75
N ARG A 198 11.21 50.10 2.66
CA ARG A 198 11.24 49.57 1.27
C ARG A 198 12.14 48.35 1.10
N GLU A 199 13.14 48.20 1.97
CA GLU A 199 14.10 47.10 1.92
C GLU A 199 13.46 45.73 2.20
N TYR A 200 12.33 45.69 2.93
CA TYR A 200 11.62 44.45 3.26
C TYR A 200 10.50 44.07 2.31
N GLU A 201 10.07 44.98 1.42
CA GLU A 201 8.89 44.78 0.57
C GLU A 201 9.01 43.54 -0.32
N LYS A 202 10.21 43.30 -0.88
CA LYS A 202 10.48 42.10 -1.69
C LYS A 202 10.34 40.82 -0.87
N ILE A 203 10.90 40.77 0.33
CA ILE A 203 10.84 39.61 1.23
C ILE A 203 9.40 39.34 1.65
N ARG A 204 8.64 40.41 1.91
CA ARG A 204 7.22 40.34 2.25
C ARG A 204 6.39 39.72 1.13
N CYS A 205 6.46 40.25 -0.10
CA CYS A 205 5.70 39.72 -1.24
C CYS A 205 6.03 38.25 -1.51
N GLU A 206 7.31 37.87 -1.50
CA GLU A 206 7.74 36.48 -1.71
C GLU A 206 7.21 35.55 -0.59
N THR A 207 7.11 36.04 0.64
CA THR A 207 6.57 35.28 1.78
C THR A 207 5.05 35.10 1.69
N GLU A 208 4.32 36.12 1.21
CA GLU A 208 2.87 36.03 0.97
C GLU A 208 2.54 35.00 -0.11
N ILE A 209 3.32 34.93 -1.19
CA ILE A 209 3.20 33.89 -2.23
C ILE A 209 3.40 32.49 -1.62
N LEU A 210 4.42 32.31 -0.78
CA LEU A 210 4.68 31.05 -0.10
C LEU A 210 3.50 30.62 0.81
N LEU A 211 2.83 31.57 1.46
CA LEU A 211 1.62 31.28 2.27
C LEU A 211 0.43 30.84 1.42
N ILE A 212 0.28 31.33 0.19
CA ILE A 212 -0.73 30.85 -0.76
C ILE A 212 -0.44 29.38 -1.12
N GLU A 213 0.82 29.05 -1.39
CA GLU A 213 1.23 27.68 -1.68
C GLU A 213 0.98 26.74 -0.49
N ILE A 214 1.28 27.18 0.74
CA ILE A 214 0.96 26.47 1.98
C ILE A 214 -0.55 26.22 2.13
N LYS A 215 -1.42 27.16 1.73
CA LYS A 215 -2.88 26.96 1.79
C LYS A 215 -3.34 25.83 0.85
N ASN A 216 -2.69 25.68 -0.31
CA ASN A 216 -3.01 24.64 -1.29
C ASN A 216 -2.67 23.23 -0.79
N PHE A 217 -1.79 23.09 0.20
CA PHE A 217 -1.42 21.82 0.83
C PHE A 217 -2.64 20.99 1.27
N LYS A 218 -3.70 21.61 1.82
CA LYS A 218 -4.89 20.87 2.28
C LYS A 218 -5.55 20.06 1.16
N HIS A 219 -5.55 20.57 -0.06
CA HIS A 219 -6.11 19.89 -1.23
C HIS A 219 -5.19 18.77 -1.72
N GLU A 220 -3.88 19.01 -1.76
CA GLU A 220 -2.89 18.02 -2.19
C GLU A 220 -2.78 16.85 -1.21
N ARG A 221 -2.82 17.13 0.09
CA ARG A 221 -2.82 16.11 1.15
C ARG A 221 -3.90 15.06 0.96
N ARG A 222 -5.12 15.48 0.63
CA ARG A 222 -6.25 14.55 0.39
C ARG A 222 -5.99 13.61 -0.79
N ARG A 223 -5.29 14.08 -1.82
CA ARG A 223 -4.92 13.28 -3.00
C ARG A 223 -3.74 12.36 -2.73
N ALA A 224 -2.80 12.78 -1.89
CA ALA A 224 -1.61 12.03 -1.50
C ALA A 224 -1.91 10.82 -0.60
N VAL A 225 -2.95 10.87 0.24
CA VAL A 225 -3.43 9.70 1.02
C VAL A 225 -3.73 8.50 0.12
N ILE A 226 -4.13 8.76 -1.13
CA ILE A 226 -4.65 7.75 -2.05
C ILE A 226 -3.54 7.17 -2.95
N CYS A 227 -2.38 7.82 -3.08
CA CYS A 227 -1.37 7.46 -4.08
C CYS A 227 0.08 7.59 -3.55
N PRO A 228 0.86 6.49 -3.52
CA PRO A 228 2.29 6.43 -3.18
C PRO A 228 3.13 7.61 -3.67
N ASP A 229 3.24 7.77 -4.98
CA ASP A 229 4.14 8.73 -5.62
C ASP A 229 3.78 10.15 -5.23
N LYS A 230 2.49 10.41 -5.05
CA LYS A 230 1.98 11.72 -4.61
C LYS A 230 2.34 12.02 -3.16
N SER A 231 2.44 11.02 -2.29
CA SER A 231 2.83 11.23 -0.89
C SER A 231 4.31 11.60 -0.76
N VAL A 232 5.19 10.94 -1.53
CA VAL A 232 6.64 11.26 -1.55
C VAL A 232 6.89 12.62 -2.19
N LEU A 233 6.29 12.89 -3.35
CA LEU A 233 6.38 14.18 -4.03
C LEU A 233 5.90 15.32 -3.11
N LEU A 234 4.79 15.10 -2.40
CA LEU A 234 4.26 16.06 -1.45
C LEU A 234 5.27 16.36 -0.33
N LEU A 235 5.91 15.34 0.25
CA LEU A 235 6.93 15.54 1.28
C LEU A 235 8.15 16.30 0.77
N SER A 236 8.63 15.99 -0.45
CA SER A 236 9.74 16.73 -1.09
C SER A 236 9.40 18.21 -1.21
N ARG A 237 8.23 18.51 -1.81
CA ARG A 237 7.75 19.89 -1.97
C ARG A 237 7.57 20.61 -0.63
N CYS A 238 7.05 19.93 0.39
CA CYS A 238 6.94 20.50 1.74
C CYS A 238 8.31 20.81 2.35
N SER A 239 9.33 20.01 2.05
CA SER A 239 10.70 20.24 2.50
C SER A 239 11.30 21.47 1.80
N GLU A 240 11.09 21.62 0.49
CA GLU A 240 11.49 22.81 -0.27
C GLU A 240 10.83 24.08 0.28
N ILE A 241 9.53 24.04 0.56
CA ILE A 241 8.78 25.16 1.15
C ILE A 241 9.38 25.58 2.50
N VAL A 242 9.77 24.62 3.35
CA VAL A 242 10.44 24.90 4.63
C VAL A 242 11.80 25.57 4.41
N GLU A 243 12.61 25.06 3.48
CA GLU A 243 13.92 25.66 3.19
C GLU A 243 13.80 27.07 2.62
N LEU A 244 12.82 27.32 1.73
CA LEU A 244 12.52 28.67 1.25
C LEU A 244 12.15 29.60 2.42
N ALA A 245 11.29 29.16 3.34
CA ALA A 245 10.94 29.95 4.52
C ALA A 245 12.17 30.26 5.40
N LYS A 246 13.07 29.29 5.60
CA LYS A 246 14.33 29.48 6.33
C LYS A 246 15.27 30.47 5.64
N VAL A 247 15.36 30.42 4.31
CA VAL A 247 16.15 31.39 3.54
C VAL A 247 15.61 32.80 3.75
N LYS A 248 14.29 33.00 3.76
CA LYS A 248 13.69 34.33 3.99
C LYS A 248 13.97 34.88 5.37
N ILE A 249 13.80 34.09 6.44
CA ILE A 249 14.09 34.56 7.80
C ILE A 249 15.58 34.85 8.00
N ASN A 250 16.47 34.10 7.34
CA ASN A 250 17.91 34.37 7.38
C ASN A 250 18.31 35.61 6.58
N ALA A 251 17.66 35.86 5.43
CA ALA A 251 17.85 37.10 4.68
C ALA A 251 17.42 38.30 5.52
N LEU A 252 16.27 38.20 6.19
CA LEU A 252 15.78 39.27 7.06
C LEU A 252 16.73 39.57 8.22
N LYS A 253 17.28 38.53 8.87
CA LYS A 253 18.31 38.67 9.93
C LYS A 253 19.62 39.33 9.49
N LYS A 254 19.91 39.38 8.18
CA LYS A 254 21.11 40.06 7.65
C LYS A 254 20.89 41.54 7.39
N VAL A 255 19.63 41.95 7.26
CA VAL A 255 19.22 43.34 7.01
C VAL A 255 18.99 44.08 8.32
N THR A 256 18.52 43.37 9.37
CA THR A 256 18.46 43.85 10.76
C THR A 256 19.81 43.76 11.47
#